data_AF-A0AAD1DLA9-F1
#
_entry.id   AF-A0AAD1DLA9-F1
#
_cell.length_a   1.000
_cell.length_b   1.000
_cell.length_c   1.000
_cell.angle_alpha   90.00
_cell.angle_beta   90.00
_cell.angle_gamma   90.00
#
_symmetry.space_group_name_H-M   'P 1'
#
loop_
_entity.id
_entity.type
_entity.pdbx_description
1 polymer ?
#
loop_
_entity_poly.entity_id
_entity_poly.type
_entity_poly.pdbx_seq_one_letter_code
_entity_poly.pdbx_strand_id
1 'polypeptide(L)'
;MRNLKVIVPFLAGVILMMILFFSFRSCLNPAEKTEKSDYYILTNQISKMNKMVVLEQNTSSMQKTKMGYEFFGKEVSSNSIITYTRTNAQVSYDLNKMKMEVDSVNKRLIITELPEPEIRITPSVEIQSLDDSFFNRISEKDIKNVTQKAKATAINSIDQNRLKGEGKQQLMENLNTIFVLAKALNYTIEDQTGKLGVLKL
;
A
#
# COMPACT_ATOMS: atom_id res chain seq x y z
N MET A 1 71.35 -38.57 6.42
CA MET A 1 70.01 -39.21 6.30
C MET A 1 69.18 -39.22 7.61
N ARG A 2 69.57 -38.50 8.68
CA ARG A 2 68.85 -38.54 9.98
C ARG A 2 67.67 -37.57 10.09
N ASN A 3 67.67 -36.49 9.31
CA ASN A 3 66.68 -35.40 9.42
C ASN A 3 65.34 -35.75 8.74
N LEU A 4 65.34 -36.65 7.76
CA LEU A 4 64.12 -37.05 7.02
C LEU A 4 63.15 -37.85 7.91
N LYS A 5 63.67 -38.65 8.86
CA LYS A 5 62.84 -39.46 9.78
C LYS A 5 62.03 -38.63 10.78
N VAL A 6 62.43 -37.38 11.05
CA VAL A 6 61.73 -36.47 11.98
C VAL A 6 60.78 -35.53 11.23
N ILE A 7 61.09 -35.19 9.98
CA ILE A 7 60.25 -34.32 9.14
C ILE A 7 58.94 -35.00 8.73
N VAL A 8 58.98 -36.30 8.44
CA VAL A 8 57.79 -37.09 8.03
C VAL A 8 56.67 -37.10 9.08
N PRO A 9 56.92 -37.44 10.38
CA PRO A 9 55.86 -37.42 11.39
C PRO A 9 55.37 -36.00 11.72
N PHE A 10 56.23 -34.99 11.61
CA PHE A 10 55.84 -33.59 11.78
C PHE A 10 54.86 -33.14 10.67
N LEU A 11 55.17 -33.48 9.42
CA LEU A 11 54.30 -33.15 8.28
C LEU A 11 52.95 -33.88 8.35
N ALA A 12 52.94 -35.14 8.79
CA ALA A 12 51.73 -35.90 9.03
C ALA A 12 50.84 -35.26 10.11
N GLY A 13 51.43 -34.76 11.18
CA GLY A 13 50.71 -34.03 12.24
C GLY A 13 50.06 -32.74 11.76
N VAL A 14 50.76 -31.97 10.91
CA VAL A 14 50.21 -30.74 10.31
C VAL A 14 49.03 -31.04 9.39
N ILE A 15 49.14 -32.08 8.56
CA ILE A 15 48.05 -32.50 7.67
C ILE A 15 46.83 -32.97 8.48
N LEU A 16 47.05 -33.74 9.55
CA LEU A 16 45.97 -34.21 10.43
C LEU A 16 45.23 -33.03 11.10
N MET A 17 45.98 -32.03 11.57
CA MET A 17 45.39 -30.81 12.14
C MET A 17 44.63 -29.98 11.09
N MET A 18 45.12 -29.93 9.84
CA MET A 18 44.44 -29.21 8.78
C MET A 18 43.12 -29.88 8.39
N ILE A 19 43.08 -31.22 8.35
CA ILE A 19 41.87 -32.01 8.10
C ILE A 19 40.87 -31.86 9.25
N LEU A 20 41.34 -31.94 10.49
CA LEU A 20 40.49 -31.72 11.67
C LEU A 20 39.93 -30.30 11.69
N PHE A 21 40.73 -29.28 11.38
CA PHE A 21 40.29 -27.90 11.31
C PHE A 21 39.24 -27.68 10.20
N PHE A 22 39.44 -28.25 9.01
CA PHE A 22 38.47 -28.16 7.92
C PHE A 22 37.18 -28.92 8.23
N SER A 23 37.28 -30.12 8.81
CA SER A 23 36.13 -30.93 9.21
C SER A 23 35.31 -30.25 10.30
N PHE A 24 35.98 -29.68 11.32
CA PHE A 24 35.34 -28.91 12.37
C PHE A 24 34.68 -27.65 11.82
N ARG A 25 35.36 -26.91 10.93
CA ARG A 25 34.79 -25.73 10.26
C ARG A 25 33.58 -26.07 9.39
N SER A 26 33.61 -27.21 8.71
CA SER A 26 32.50 -27.69 7.88
C SER A 26 31.31 -28.14 8.73
N CYS A 27 31.55 -28.71 9.91
CA CYS A 27 30.51 -29.08 10.87
C CYS A 27 29.94 -27.87 11.64
N LEU A 28 30.73 -26.80 11.82
CA LEU A 28 30.32 -25.55 12.47
C LEU A 28 29.71 -24.51 11.52
N ASN A 29 29.54 -24.83 10.24
CA ASN A 29 28.77 -24.01 9.30
C ASN A 29 27.36 -24.61 9.11
N PRO A 30 26.43 -24.44 10.07
CA PRO A 30 25.05 -24.80 9.84
C PRO A 30 24.46 -23.78 8.86
N ALA A 31 24.26 -24.20 7.61
CA ALA A 31 23.44 -23.48 6.63
C ALA A 31 22.02 -23.19 7.17
N GLU A 32 21.56 -23.91 8.21
CA GLU A 32 20.27 -23.72 8.87
C GLU A 32 20.11 -22.37 9.61
N LYS A 33 21.21 -21.76 10.10
CA LYS A 33 21.10 -20.50 10.86
C LYS A 33 20.67 -19.32 9.98
N THR A 34 21.08 -19.33 8.72
CA THR A 34 20.70 -18.29 7.75
C THR A 34 19.23 -18.40 7.33
N GLU A 35 18.67 -19.60 7.21
CA GLU A 35 17.30 -19.78 6.73
C GLU A 35 16.23 -19.23 7.67
N LYS A 36 16.36 -19.48 8.99
CA LYS A 36 15.44 -18.91 9.99
C LYS A 36 15.61 -17.40 10.14
N SER A 37 16.83 -16.90 9.94
CA SER A 37 17.13 -15.47 10.01
C SER A 37 16.50 -14.71 8.85
N ASP A 38 16.68 -15.18 7.62
CA ASP A 38 16.14 -14.54 6.41
C ASP A 38 14.60 -14.49 6.43
N TYR A 39 13.95 -15.62 6.78
CA TYR A 39 12.51 -15.69 6.99
C TYR A 39 12.03 -14.63 7.98
N TYR A 40 12.67 -14.56 9.15
CA TYR A 40 12.27 -13.64 10.20
C TYR A 40 12.47 -12.18 9.77
N ILE A 41 13.58 -11.85 9.13
CA ILE A 41 13.88 -10.50 8.64
C ILE A 41 12.84 -10.05 7.61
N LEU A 42 12.59 -10.88 6.58
CA LEU A 42 11.68 -10.55 5.48
C LEU A 42 10.22 -10.46 5.95
N THR A 43 9.77 -11.43 6.75
CA THR A 43 8.38 -11.48 7.22
C THR A 43 8.09 -10.37 8.24
N ASN A 44 9.03 -10.09 9.16
CA ASN A 44 8.84 -9.08 10.21
C ASN A 44 8.82 -7.64 9.67
N GLN A 45 9.55 -7.35 8.59
CA GLN A 45 9.54 -6.02 7.98
C GLN A 45 8.15 -5.69 7.40
N ILE A 46 7.49 -6.69 6.79
CA ILE A 46 6.18 -6.52 6.16
C ILE A 46 5.05 -6.66 7.18
N SER A 47 5.12 -7.59 8.13
CA SER A 47 4.05 -7.80 9.12
C SER A 47 3.89 -6.63 10.09
N LYS A 48 4.87 -5.74 10.20
CA LYS A 48 4.74 -4.50 10.98
C LYS A 48 3.93 -3.43 10.26
N MET A 49 3.68 -3.58 8.97
CA MET A 49 2.90 -2.64 8.19
C MET A 49 1.42 -3.03 8.28
N ASN A 50 0.63 -2.24 9.02
CA ASN A 50 -0.81 -2.53 9.19
C ASN A 50 -1.62 -2.09 7.97
N LYS A 51 -1.54 -0.80 7.60
CA LYS A 51 -2.31 -0.20 6.50
C LYS A 51 -1.41 0.73 5.69
N MET A 52 -1.41 0.57 4.38
CA MET A 52 -0.66 1.42 3.46
C MET A 52 -1.62 2.29 2.66
N VAL A 53 -1.53 3.61 2.83
CA VAL A 53 -2.17 4.56 1.91
C VAL A 53 -1.24 4.73 0.73
N VAL A 54 -1.70 4.33 -0.45
CA VAL A 54 -0.86 4.31 -1.67
C VAL A 54 -1.12 5.52 -2.55
N LEU A 55 -2.33 6.06 -2.54
CA LEU A 55 -2.70 7.18 -3.39
C LEU A 55 -3.64 8.12 -2.63
N GLU A 56 -3.38 9.41 -2.73
CA GLU A 56 -4.27 10.46 -2.26
C GLU A 56 -4.56 11.45 -3.38
N GLN A 57 -5.84 11.79 -3.57
CA GLN A 57 -6.28 12.79 -4.52
C GLN A 57 -7.14 13.83 -3.79
N ASN A 58 -6.71 15.09 -3.87
CA ASN A 58 -7.46 16.23 -3.37
C ASN A 58 -8.13 16.97 -4.52
N THR A 59 -9.44 17.17 -4.44
CA THR A 59 -10.19 17.98 -5.39
C THR A 59 -10.99 19.06 -4.66
N SER A 60 -11.33 20.11 -5.39
CA SER A 60 -12.23 21.14 -4.90
C SER A 60 -13.21 21.54 -5.99
N SER A 61 -14.42 21.91 -5.60
CA SER A 61 -15.44 22.36 -6.53
C SER A 61 -16.32 23.44 -5.89
N MET A 62 -16.81 24.35 -6.71
CA MET A 62 -17.79 25.36 -6.31
C MET A 62 -19.10 25.08 -7.05
N GLN A 63 -20.21 25.08 -6.32
CA GLN A 63 -21.53 24.77 -6.87
C GLN A 63 -22.55 25.79 -6.39
N LYS A 64 -23.24 26.43 -7.36
CA LYS A 64 -24.41 27.27 -7.10
C LYS A 64 -25.68 26.43 -7.26
N THR A 65 -26.42 26.25 -6.18
CA THR A 65 -27.74 25.59 -6.21
C THR A 65 -28.83 26.65 -6.18
N LYS A 66 -29.70 26.66 -7.20
CA LYS A 66 -30.87 27.53 -7.26
C LYS A 66 -32.12 26.79 -6.77
N MET A 67 -32.98 27.50 -6.07
CA MET A 67 -34.26 27.02 -5.54
C MET A 67 -35.34 28.02 -5.95
N GLY A 68 -36.08 27.70 -7.02
CA GLY A 68 -37.18 28.52 -7.51
C GLY A 68 -38.47 28.24 -6.74
N TYR A 69 -39.26 29.28 -6.49
CA TYR A 69 -40.63 29.18 -6.00
C TYR A 69 -41.57 29.53 -7.15
N GLU A 70 -42.42 28.58 -7.52
CA GLU A 70 -43.39 28.74 -8.61
C GLU A 70 -44.79 29.01 -8.05
N PHE A 71 -45.48 29.97 -8.67
CA PHE A 71 -46.89 30.28 -8.39
C PHE A 71 -47.63 30.36 -9.72
N PHE A 72 -48.71 29.58 -9.88
CA PHE A 72 -49.43 29.41 -11.14
C PHE A 72 -48.54 29.05 -12.35
N GLY A 73 -47.52 28.21 -12.15
CA GLY A 73 -46.62 27.76 -13.22
C GLY A 73 -45.64 28.83 -13.72
N LYS A 74 -45.50 29.95 -13.00
CA LYS A 74 -44.48 30.96 -13.24
C LYS A 74 -43.56 31.08 -12.03
N GLU A 75 -42.25 31.16 -12.26
CA GLU A 75 -41.26 31.42 -11.20
C GLU A 75 -41.44 32.85 -10.68
N VAL A 76 -41.78 33.00 -9.39
CA VAL A 76 -42.05 34.30 -8.76
C VAL A 76 -40.88 34.78 -7.91
N SER A 77 -40.09 33.86 -7.36
CA SER A 77 -38.87 34.18 -6.62
C SER A 77 -37.86 33.05 -6.70
N SER A 78 -36.57 33.37 -6.61
CA SER A 78 -35.50 32.38 -6.66
C SER A 78 -34.50 32.63 -5.53
N ASN A 79 -34.16 31.59 -4.80
CA ASN A 79 -33.06 31.62 -3.82
C ASN A 79 -31.85 30.89 -4.39
N SER A 80 -30.66 31.22 -3.91
CA SER A 80 -29.47 30.45 -4.26
C SER A 80 -28.47 30.28 -3.12
N ILE A 81 -27.83 29.12 -3.10
CA ILE A 81 -26.78 28.77 -2.14
C ILE A 81 -25.53 28.42 -2.92
N ILE A 82 -24.42 29.12 -2.64
CA ILE A 82 -23.11 28.79 -3.19
C ILE A 82 -22.34 27.98 -2.16
N THR A 83 -21.92 26.79 -2.57
CA THR A 83 -21.11 25.88 -1.74
C THR A 83 -19.72 25.71 -2.34
N TYR A 84 -18.73 25.61 -1.47
CA TYR A 84 -17.38 25.19 -1.79
C TYR A 84 -17.12 23.83 -1.14
N THR A 85 -16.80 22.82 -1.95
CA THR A 85 -16.62 21.45 -1.50
C THR A 85 -15.17 21.04 -1.71
N ARG A 86 -14.45 20.73 -0.62
CA ARG A 86 -13.14 20.06 -0.66
C ARG A 86 -13.35 18.57 -0.51
N THR A 87 -12.72 17.75 -1.36
CA THR A 87 -12.84 16.29 -1.29
C THR A 87 -11.46 15.67 -1.28
N ASN A 88 -11.22 14.81 -0.29
CA ASN A 88 -10.03 13.96 -0.22
C ASN A 88 -10.44 12.52 -0.52
N ALA A 89 -9.89 11.96 -1.58
CA ALA A 89 -10.04 10.55 -1.93
C ALA A 89 -8.71 9.82 -1.65
N GLN A 90 -8.78 8.72 -0.91
CA GLN A 90 -7.63 7.91 -0.54
C GLN A 90 -7.83 6.48 -1.01
N VAL A 91 -6.78 5.85 -1.53
CA VAL A 91 -6.73 4.42 -1.80
C VAL A 91 -5.76 3.80 -0.81
N SER A 92 -6.23 2.79 -0.08
CA SER A 92 -5.44 2.12 0.93
C SER A 92 -5.57 0.61 0.86
N TYR A 93 -4.55 -0.09 1.34
CA TYR A 93 -4.50 -1.55 1.42
C TYR A 93 -4.17 -1.98 2.83
N ASP A 94 -4.91 -2.95 3.33
CA ASP A 94 -4.70 -3.57 4.64
C ASP A 94 -3.67 -4.70 4.51
N LEU A 95 -2.41 -4.38 4.80
CA LEU A 95 -1.28 -5.29 4.59
C LEU A 95 -1.25 -6.44 5.59
N ASN A 96 -1.99 -6.35 6.71
CA ASN A 96 -2.20 -7.48 7.60
C ASN A 96 -2.95 -8.65 6.94
N LYS A 97 -3.72 -8.37 5.89
CA LYS A 97 -4.42 -9.39 5.10
C LYS A 97 -3.58 -9.95 3.96
N MET A 98 -2.39 -9.41 3.73
CA MET A 98 -1.46 -9.95 2.75
C MET A 98 -0.83 -11.23 3.28
N LYS A 99 -0.77 -12.28 2.45
CA LYS A 99 -0.11 -13.54 2.78
C LYS A 99 1.08 -13.77 1.87
N MET A 100 2.16 -14.22 2.48
CA MET A 100 3.40 -14.55 1.79
C MET A 100 4.03 -15.78 2.41
N GLU A 101 4.80 -16.49 1.61
CA GLU A 101 5.60 -17.62 2.00
C GLU A 101 7.05 -17.36 1.61
N VAL A 102 7.98 -17.68 2.51
CA VAL A 102 9.42 -17.56 2.25
C VAL A 102 9.98 -18.98 2.13
N ASP A 103 10.35 -19.35 0.92
CA ASP A 103 11.06 -20.58 0.60
C ASP A 103 12.56 -20.30 0.70
N SER A 104 13.13 -20.57 1.87
CA SER A 104 14.56 -20.32 2.14
C SER A 104 15.49 -21.28 1.39
N VAL A 105 15.01 -22.47 1.00
CA VAL A 105 15.78 -23.49 0.28
C VAL A 105 15.99 -23.08 -1.16
N ASN A 106 14.91 -22.70 -1.84
CA ASN A 106 14.97 -22.27 -3.25
C ASN A 106 15.17 -20.75 -3.40
N LYS A 107 15.31 -20.02 -2.28
CA LYS A 107 15.45 -18.56 -2.23
C LYS A 107 14.32 -17.85 -2.99
N ARG A 108 13.07 -18.14 -2.61
CA ARG A 108 11.88 -17.52 -3.21
C ARG A 108 11.00 -16.85 -2.16
N LEU A 109 10.54 -15.64 -2.46
CA LEU A 109 9.51 -14.94 -1.72
C LEU A 109 8.22 -15.00 -2.55
N ILE A 110 7.25 -15.75 -2.06
CA ILE A 110 6.02 -16.08 -2.79
C ILE A 110 4.89 -15.26 -2.18
N ILE A 111 4.24 -14.40 -2.97
CA ILE A 111 3.03 -13.70 -2.53
C ILE A 111 1.80 -14.54 -2.91
N THR A 112 1.08 -15.01 -1.91
CA THR A 112 -0.06 -15.93 -2.07
C THR A 112 -1.40 -15.21 -2.01
N GLU A 113 -1.49 -14.12 -1.25
CA GLU A 113 -2.71 -13.31 -1.16
C GLU A 113 -2.39 -11.83 -1.07
N LEU A 114 -3.06 -11.03 -1.92
CA LEU A 114 -2.98 -9.57 -1.89
C LEU A 114 -4.34 -8.99 -1.50
N PRO A 115 -4.40 -8.06 -0.52
CA PRO A 115 -5.64 -7.40 -0.14
C PRO A 115 -6.26 -6.60 -1.30
N GLU A 116 -7.59 -6.47 -1.27
CA GLU A 116 -8.32 -5.58 -2.17
C GLU A 116 -8.16 -4.11 -1.75
N PRO A 117 -8.22 -3.15 -2.70
CA PRO A 117 -8.16 -1.73 -2.38
C PRO A 117 -9.39 -1.24 -1.61
N GLU A 118 -9.16 -0.47 -0.55
CA GLU A 118 -10.17 0.30 0.16
C GLU A 118 -10.10 1.77 -0.28
N ILE A 119 -11.17 2.27 -0.88
CA ILE A 119 -11.28 3.68 -1.30
C ILE A 119 -12.12 4.44 -0.28
N ARG A 120 -11.53 5.50 0.28
CA ARG A 120 -12.22 6.41 1.18
C ARG A 120 -12.34 7.78 0.54
N ILE A 121 -13.56 8.26 0.36
CA ILE A 121 -13.86 9.58 -0.21
C ILE A 121 -14.51 10.44 0.86
N THR A 122 -13.84 11.52 1.25
CA THR A 122 -14.27 12.39 2.35
C THR A 122 -14.50 13.81 1.84
N PRO A 123 -15.74 14.17 1.47
CA PRO A 123 -16.10 15.54 1.11
C PRO A 123 -16.41 16.39 2.36
N SER A 124 -15.91 17.61 2.35
CA SER A 124 -16.21 18.68 3.31
C SER A 124 -16.81 19.87 2.55
N VAL A 125 -18.01 20.29 2.95
CA VAL A 125 -18.78 21.33 2.27
C VAL A 125 -18.86 22.55 3.16
N GLU A 126 -18.56 23.71 2.58
CA GLU A 126 -18.65 25.02 3.21
C GLU A 126 -19.62 25.90 2.42
N ILE A 127 -20.49 26.61 3.12
CA ILE A 127 -21.42 27.58 2.50
C ILE A 127 -20.66 28.88 2.35
N GLN A 128 -20.46 29.32 1.10
CA GLN A 128 -19.74 30.55 0.78
C GLN A 128 -20.67 31.75 0.75
N SER A 129 -21.89 31.57 0.23
CA SER A 129 -22.89 32.62 0.21
C SER A 129 -24.31 32.07 0.18
N LEU A 130 -25.23 32.84 0.75
CA LEU A 130 -26.66 32.63 0.71
C LEU A 130 -27.31 33.86 0.09
N ASP A 131 -28.16 33.64 -0.90
CA ASP A 131 -28.95 34.66 -1.59
C ASP A 131 -30.42 34.31 -1.42
N ASP A 132 -31.11 35.11 -0.62
CA ASP A 132 -32.43 34.79 -0.10
C ASP A 132 -33.46 35.86 -0.43
N SER A 133 -34.66 35.44 -0.82
CA SER A 133 -35.74 36.33 -1.21
C SER A 133 -36.62 36.70 0.00
N PHE A 134 -37.19 37.90 0.00
CA PHE A 134 -38.09 38.35 1.08
C PHE A 134 -39.31 37.45 1.27
N PHE A 135 -39.86 36.90 0.18
CA PHE A 135 -41.11 36.13 0.18
C PHE A 135 -40.91 34.61 0.37
N ASN A 136 -39.70 34.11 0.16
CA ASN A 136 -39.35 32.70 0.32
C ASN A 136 -37.99 32.66 0.99
N ARG A 137 -37.93 32.40 2.30
CA ARG A 137 -36.66 32.39 3.05
C ARG A 137 -36.00 31.02 3.04
N ILE A 138 -34.67 30.99 2.95
CA ILE A 138 -33.86 29.77 3.06
C ILE A 138 -34.01 29.20 4.47
N SER A 139 -34.45 27.94 4.55
CA SER A 139 -34.56 27.21 5.80
C SER A 139 -33.31 26.38 6.10
N GLU A 140 -33.15 25.96 7.36
CA GLU A 140 -32.11 24.98 7.75
C GLU A 140 -32.23 23.67 6.97
N LYS A 141 -33.45 23.27 6.62
CA LYS A 141 -33.72 22.08 5.81
C LYS A 141 -33.14 22.24 4.40
N ASP A 142 -33.26 23.43 3.80
CA ASP A 142 -32.71 23.73 2.48
C ASP A 142 -31.19 23.70 2.50
N ILE A 143 -30.58 24.32 3.52
CA ILE A 143 -29.14 24.26 3.75
C ILE A 143 -28.66 22.82 3.87
N LYS A 144 -29.34 22.00 4.67
CA LYS A 144 -29.01 20.57 4.84
C LYS A 144 -29.11 19.82 3.51
N ASN A 145 -30.18 20.07 2.75
CA ASN A 145 -30.39 19.42 1.45
C ASN A 145 -29.30 19.81 0.44
N VAL A 146 -28.99 21.10 0.31
CA VAL A 146 -27.92 21.59 -0.58
C VAL A 146 -26.57 21.01 -0.17
N THR A 147 -26.28 20.98 1.14
CA THR A 147 -25.03 20.42 1.67
C THR A 147 -24.91 18.92 1.35
N GLN A 148 -25.98 18.14 1.54
CA GLN A 148 -25.97 16.70 1.21
C GLN A 148 -25.86 16.46 -0.31
N LYS A 149 -26.53 17.28 -1.12
CA LYS A 149 -26.43 17.22 -2.58
C LYS A 149 -25.01 17.53 -3.04
N ALA A 150 -24.37 18.57 -2.50
CA ALA A 150 -22.98 18.90 -2.80
C ALA A 150 -22.02 17.76 -2.43
N LYS A 151 -22.20 17.13 -1.25
CA LYS A 151 -21.43 15.92 -0.86
C LYS A 151 -21.61 14.77 -1.86
N ALA A 152 -22.86 14.48 -2.23
CA ALA A 152 -23.16 13.41 -3.18
C ALA A 152 -22.57 13.69 -4.57
N THR A 153 -22.70 14.93 -5.07
CA THR A 153 -22.06 15.35 -6.32
C THR A 153 -20.55 15.18 -6.25
N ALA A 154 -19.92 15.58 -5.16
CA ALA A 154 -18.47 15.45 -4.99
C ALA A 154 -18.01 13.99 -4.98
N ILE A 155 -18.71 13.10 -4.27
CA ILE A 155 -18.42 11.65 -4.27
C ILE A 155 -18.57 11.07 -5.68
N ASN A 156 -19.64 11.42 -6.39
CA ASN A 156 -19.92 10.91 -7.74
C ASN A 156 -18.95 11.47 -8.80
N SER A 157 -18.28 12.59 -8.53
CA SER A 157 -17.29 13.17 -9.44
C SER A 157 -15.94 12.46 -9.41
N ILE A 158 -15.69 11.62 -8.40
CA ILE A 158 -14.45 10.87 -8.26
C ILE A 158 -14.53 9.56 -9.07
N ASP A 159 -13.62 9.40 -10.02
CA ASP A 159 -13.46 8.15 -10.75
C ASP A 159 -12.76 7.08 -9.89
N GLN A 160 -13.58 6.25 -9.25
CA GLN A 160 -13.11 5.17 -8.40
C GLN A 160 -12.37 4.07 -9.18
N ASN A 161 -12.70 3.84 -10.45
CA ASN A 161 -12.06 2.78 -11.23
C ASN A 161 -10.64 3.19 -11.61
N ARG A 162 -10.45 4.44 -12.03
CA ARG A 162 -9.12 5.01 -12.25
C ARG A 162 -8.29 4.96 -10.97
N LEU A 163 -8.86 5.37 -9.82
CA LEU A 163 -8.17 5.31 -8.53
C LEU A 163 -7.76 3.88 -8.14
N LYS A 164 -8.59 2.86 -8.41
CA LYS A 164 -8.20 1.45 -8.20
C LYS A 164 -7.01 1.05 -9.05
N GLY A 165 -7.02 1.43 -10.33
CA GLY A 165 -5.93 1.13 -11.27
C GLY A 165 -4.62 1.77 -10.86
N GLU A 166 -4.64 3.09 -10.62
CA GLU A 166 -3.47 3.87 -10.18
C GLU A 166 -2.99 3.41 -8.80
N GLY A 167 -3.90 3.21 -7.85
CA GLY A 167 -3.56 2.71 -6.51
C GLY A 167 -2.91 1.33 -6.54
N LYS A 168 -3.39 0.44 -7.42
CA LYS A 168 -2.75 -0.86 -7.64
C LYS A 168 -1.33 -0.71 -8.16
N GLN A 169 -1.10 0.15 -9.16
CA GLN A 169 0.24 0.40 -9.68
C GLN A 169 1.17 0.96 -8.59
N GLN A 170 0.69 1.93 -7.81
CA GLN A 170 1.48 2.54 -6.74
C GLN A 170 1.80 1.54 -5.61
N LEU A 171 0.85 0.65 -5.27
CA LEU A 171 1.11 -0.46 -4.36
C LEU A 171 2.27 -1.33 -4.87
N MET A 172 2.33 -1.61 -6.18
CA MET A 172 3.40 -2.43 -6.75
C MET A 172 4.76 -1.76 -6.62
N GLU A 173 4.84 -0.47 -6.91
CA GLU A 173 6.07 0.31 -6.75
C GLU A 173 6.54 0.34 -5.29
N ASN A 174 5.61 0.52 -4.36
CA ASN A 174 5.89 0.53 -2.92
C ASN A 174 6.35 -0.86 -2.42
N LEU A 175 5.67 -1.93 -2.84
CA LEU A 175 6.06 -3.31 -2.50
C LEU A 175 7.41 -3.68 -3.12
N ASN A 176 7.68 -3.26 -4.37
CA ASN A 176 8.97 -3.50 -5.02
C ASN A 176 10.13 -2.86 -4.23
N THR A 177 9.91 -1.67 -3.65
CA THR A 177 10.88 -1.00 -2.77
C THR A 177 11.14 -1.84 -1.50
N ILE A 178 10.10 -2.42 -0.92
CA ILE A 178 10.23 -3.30 0.24
C ILE A 178 11.01 -4.57 -0.13
N PHE A 179 10.73 -5.14 -1.30
CA PHE A 179 11.38 -6.36 -1.78
C PHE A 179 12.82 -6.16 -2.25
N VAL A 180 13.34 -4.92 -2.30
CA VAL A 180 14.77 -4.67 -2.54
C VAL A 180 15.64 -5.43 -1.52
N LEU A 181 15.20 -5.53 -0.25
CA LEU A 181 15.89 -6.31 0.77
C LEU A 181 15.91 -7.80 0.44
N ALA A 182 14.80 -8.36 -0.04
CA ALA A 182 14.73 -9.76 -0.45
C ALA A 182 15.71 -10.04 -1.59
N LYS A 183 15.78 -9.16 -2.59
CA LYS A 183 16.74 -9.28 -3.70
C LYS A 183 18.19 -9.15 -3.23
N ALA A 184 18.49 -8.26 -2.27
CA ALA A 184 19.81 -8.14 -1.69
C ALA A 184 20.26 -9.42 -0.96
N LEU A 185 19.31 -10.22 -0.47
CA LEU A 185 19.52 -11.56 0.09
C LEU A 185 19.45 -12.68 -0.97
N ASN A 186 19.49 -12.32 -2.26
CA ASN A 186 19.38 -13.22 -3.42
C ASN A 186 18.06 -14.01 -3.52
N TYR A 187 16.96 -13.47 -2.98
CA TYR A 187 15.63 -14.07 -3.18
C TYR A 187 14.99 -13.57 -4.48
N THR A 188 14.36 -14.49 -5.21
CA THR A 188 13.44 -14.16 -6.30
C THR A 188 12.03 -13.93 -5.76
N ILE A 189 11.24 -13.10 -6.45
CA ILE A 189 9.88 -12.77 -6.03
C ILE A 189 8.92 -13.45 -7.01
N GLU A 190 8.02 -14.29 -6.50
CA GLU A 190 6.98 -14.95 -7.27
C GLU A 190 5.60 -14.43 -6.87
N ASP A 191 4.80 -14.06 -7.87
CA ASP A 191 3.39 -13.72 -7.68
C ASP A 191 2.49 -14.92 -8.00
N GLN A 192 1.81 -15.46 -6.99
CA GLN A 192 0.77 -16.47 -7.18
C GLN A 192 -0.64 -15.87 -7.16
N THR A 193 -0.79 -14.58 -6.86
CA THR A 193 -2.08 -13.92 -6.84
C THR A 193 -2.63 -13.67 -8.24
N GLY A 194 -1.75 -13.63 -9.26
CA GLY A 194 -2.07 -13.19 -10.61
C GLY A 194 -2.47 -11.71 -10.70
N LYS A 195 -2.35 -10.97 -9.59
CA LYS A 195 -2.74 -9.56 -9.48
C LYS A 195 -1.54 -8.64 -9.64
N LEU A 196 -0.32 -9.06 -9.30
CA LEU A 196 0.84 -8.17 -9.30
C LEU A 196 1.33 -7.88 -10.73
N GLY A 197 0.84 -8.63 -11.73
CA GLY A 197 1.40 -8.61 -13.07
C GLY A 197 2.85 -9.08 -13.03
N VAL A 198 3.49 -9.25 -14.19
CA VAL A 198 4.93 -9.51 -14.17
C VAL A 198 5.56 -8.26 -13.56
N LEU A 199 6.07 -8.36 -12.33
CA LEU A 199 6.97 -7.36 -11.76
C LEU A 199 8.06 -7.16 -12.82
N LYS A 200 7.96 -6.07 -13.59
CA LYS A 200 9.03 -5.68 -14.49
C LYS A 200 10.16 -5.20 -13.60
N LEU A 201 10.99 -6.17 -13.26
CA LEU A 201 12.28 -6.01 -12.62
C LEU A 201 13.32 -5.66 -13.68
#